data_AF-A0A920EEG5-F1
#
_entry.id   AF-A0A920EEG5-F1
#
_cell.length_a   1.000
_cell.length_b   1.000
_cell.length_c   1.000
_cell.angle_alpha   90.00
_cell.angle_beta   90.00
_cell.angle_gamma   90.00
#
_symmetry.space_group_name_H-M   'P 1'
#
loop_
_entity.id
_entity.type
_entity.pdbx_description
1 polymer ?
#
loop_
_entity_poly.entity_id
_entity_poly.type
_entity_poly.pdbx_seq_one_letter_code
_entity_poly.pdbx_strand_id
1 'polypeptide(L)' 'MIPTPGDAGLADDSGALIDGLQPTPLGRKGTAEECAAVICFLASDMSSFVTGSSIPVDGGTVAAGSWKVRDDGSWGM' A
#
# COMPACT_ATOMS: atom_id res chain seq x y z
N MET A 1 -3.22 -0.73 0.35
CA MET A 1 -3.82 -1.76 -0.55
C MET A 1 -4.08 -1.15 -1.91
N ILE A 2 -3.69 -1.85 -2.99
CA ILE A 2 -3.95 -1.46 -4.38
C ILE A 2 -5.21 -2.19 -4.83
N PRO A 3 -6.25 -1.50 -5.34
CA PRO A 3 -7.47 -2.16 -5.82
C PRO A 3 -7.17 -3.05 -7.04
N THR A 4 -7.78 -4.22 -7.08
CA THR A 4 -7.76 -5.11 -8.25
C THR A 4 -9.17 -5.31 -8.82
N PRO A 5 -9.34 -5.66 -10.11
CA PRO A 5 -10.66 -5.90 -10.67
C PRO A 5 -11.46 -6.99 -9.95
N GLY A 6 -10.78 -7.97 -9.33
CA GLY A 6 -11.42 -9.04 -8.55
C GLY A 6 -12.04 -8.55 -7.24
N ASP A 7 -11.60 -7.40 -6.72
CA ASP A 7 -12.11 -6.82 -5.48
C ASP A 7 -13.45 -6.10 -5.69
N ALA A 8 -13.88 -5.89 -6.94
CA ALA A 8 -15.06 -5.10 -7.27
C ALA A 8 -16.35 -5.66 -6.64
N GLY A 9 -16.48 -7.00 -6.53
CA GLY A 9 -17.61 -7.66 -5.87
C GLY A 9 -17.40 -7.88 -4.36
N LEU A 10 -16.21 -7.61 -3.86
CA LEU A 10 -15.84 -7.75 -2.44
C LEU A 10 -15.82 -6.39 -1.74
N ALA A 11 -15.94 -5.27 -2.44
CA ALA A 11 -15.83 -3.94 -1.85
C ALA A 11 -16.85 -3.69 -0.72
N ASP A 12 -18.01 -4.35 -0.78
CA ASP A 12 -19.07 -4.25 0.23
C ASP A 12 -18.87 -5.22 1.42
N ASP A 13 -18.20 -6.37 1.20
CA ASP A 13 -17.96 -7.44 2.20
C ASP A 13 -16.54 -7.40 2.80
N SER A 14 -15.62 -6.67 2.17
CA SER A 14 -14.28 -6.39 2.68
C SER A 14 -14.44 -5.42 3.81
N GLY A 15 -14.78 -5.96 5.00
CA GLY A 15 -14.97 -5.21 6.24
C GLY A 15 -14.06 -4.00 6.23
N ALA A 16 -14.68 -2.85 5.99
CA ALA A 16 -13.99 -1.59 5.92
C ALA A 16 -13.06 -1.57 7.12
N LEU A 17 -11.77 -1.40 6.83
CA LEU A 17 -10.74 -0.86 7.71
C LEU A 17 -11.40 -0.34 8.98
N ILE A 18 -11.14 -0.99 10.12
CA ILE A 18 -11.66 -0.65 11.45
C ILE A 18 -12.11 0.81 11.47
N ASP A 19 -13.40 1.03 11.68
CA ASP A 19 -14.05 2.32 11.49
C ASP A 19 -13.21 3.46 12.10
N GLY A 20 -12.84 4.46 11.29
CA GLY A 20 -11.95 5.56 11.67
C GLY A 20 -10.44 5.34 11.44
N LEU A 21 -10.00 4.23 10.83
CA LEU A 21 -8.63 4.01 10.38
C LEU A 21 -8.45 4.18 8.87
N GLN A 22 -7.41 4.91 8.51
CA GLN A 22 -6.99 5.08 7.13
C GLN A 22 -6.48 3.74 6.50
N PRO A 23 -6.57 3.58 5.17
CA PRO A 23 -6.23 2.33 4.47
C PRO A 23 -4.76 1.92 4.59
N THR A 24 -3.86 2.89 4.71
CA THR A 24 -2.41 2.72 4.86
C THR A 24 -1.86 3.87 5.72
N PRO A 25 -0.63 3.77 6.23
CA PRO A 25 0.06 4.91 6.87
C PRO A 25 0.15 6.18 5.99
N LEU A 26 0.13 6.04 4.65
CA LEU A 26 0.04 7.18 3.73
C LEU A 26 -1.34 7.84 3.63
N GLY A 27 -2.36 7.33 4.33
CA GLY A 27 -3.71 7.93 4.32
C GLY A 27 -4.52 7.65 3.05
N ARG A 28 -4.05 6.76 2.17
CA ARG A 28 -4.75 6.44 0.92
C ARG A 28 -4.48 5.02 0.42
N LYS A 29 -5.33 4.57 -0.50
CA LYS A 29 -5.03 3.39 -1.33
C LYS A 29 -3.94 3.75 -2.34
N GLY A 30 -3.17 2.73 -2.71
CA GLY A 30 -2.19 2.86 -3.79
C GLY A 30 -2.86 2.63 -5.15
N THR A 31 -2.18 2.97 -6.22
CA THR A 31 -2.64 2.66 -7.59
C THR A 31 -1.75 1.60 -8.25
N ALA A 32 -2.26 0.97 -9.33
CA ALA A 32 -1.48 0.01 -10.09
C ALA A 32 -0.26 0.67 -10.75
N GLU A 33 -0.37 1.93 -11.14
CA GLU A 33 0.69 2.74 -11.74
C GLU A 33 1.85 2.97 -10.77
N GLU A 34 1.58 3.11 -9.47
CA GLU A 34 2.62 3.24 -8.45
C GLU A 34 3.44 1.95 -8.32
N CYS A 35 2.78 0.78 -8.40
CA CYS A 35 3.46 -0.51 -8.47
C CYS A 35 4.26 -0.65 -9.76
N ALA A 36 3.65 -0.31 -10.90
CA ALA A 36 4.30 -0.35 -12.21
C ALA A 36 5.54 0.54 -12.27
N ALA A 37 5.51 1.72 -11.63
CA ALA A 37 6.66 2.61 -11.58
C ALA A 37 7.88 1.98 -10.86
N VAL A 38 7.65 1.28 -9.75
CA VAL A 38 8.71 0.55 -9.04
C VAL A 38 9.23 -0.61 -9.89
N ILE A 39 8.35 -1.33 -10.57
CA ILE A 39 8.73 -2.39 -11.52
C ILE A 39 9.60 -1.83 -12.65
N CYS A 40 9.18 -0.72 -13.27
CA CYS A 40 9.95 -0.06 -14.33
C CYS A 40 11.32 0.40 -13.84
N PHE A 41 11.41 0.95 -12.63
CA PHE A 41 12.70 1.30 -12.01
C PHE A 41 13.61 0.06 -11.88
N LEU A 42 13.08 -1.04 -11.29
CA LEU A 42 13.82 -2.29 -11.10
C LEU A 42 14.18 -3.02 -12.40
N ALA A 43 13.41 -2.80 -13.46
CA ALA A 43 13.69 -3.35 -14.79
C ALA A 43 14.67 -2.48 -15.62
N SER A 44 14.99 -1.28 -15.14
CA SER A 44 15.86 -0.33 -15.83
C SER A 44 17.30 -0.36 -15.32
N ASP A 45 18.22 0.20 -16.11
CA ASP A 45 19.63 0.37 -15.77
C ASP A 45 19.86 1.23 -14.50
N MET A 46 18.85 2.02 -14.09
CA MET A 46 18.90 2.81 -12.85
C MET A 46 19.06 1.95 -11.59
N SER A 47 18.75 0.65 -11.69
CA SER A 47 18.82 -0.32 -10.61
C SER A 47 19.90 -1.38 -10.81
N SER A 48 20.91 -1.13 -11.67
CA SER A 48 21.92 -2.10 -12.11
C SER A 48 22.73 -2.81 -10.99
N PHE A 49 22.71 -2.32 -9.76
CA PHE A 49 23.34 -2.95 -8.59
C PHE A 49 22.37 -3.31 -7.47
N VAL A 50 21.06 -3.24 -7.74
CA VAL A 50 20.00 -3.62 -6.79
C VAL A 50 19.58 -5.05 -7.10
N THR A 51 19.98 -5.98 -6.23
CA THR A 51 19.61 -7.40 -6.34
C THR A 51 19.38 -8.00 -4.95
N GLY A 52 18.68 -9.14 -4.88
CA GLY A 52 18.41 -9.84 -3.61
C GLY A 52 17.52 -9.08 -2.62
N SER A 53 16.86 -8.00 -3.06
CA SER A 53 16.03 -7.14 -2.22
C SER A 53 14.55 -7.24 -2.60
N SER A 54 13.67 -7.11 -1.61
CA SER A 54 12.23 -6.93 -1.83
C SER A 54 11.84 -5.50 -1.46
N ILE A 55 11.10 -4.83 -2.34
CA ILE A 55 10.62 -3.45 -2.11
C ILE A 55 9.09 -3.49 -1.97
N PRO A 56 8.55 -3.30 -0.75
CA PRO A 56 7.10 -3.18 -0.55
C PRO A 56 6.53 -1.93 -1.21
N VAL A 57 5.46 -2.09 -1.98
CA VAL A 57 4.68 -0.97 -2.56
C VAL A 57 3.29 -0.94 -1.91
N ASP A 58 3.25 -0.59 -0.63
CA ASP A 58 2.08 -0.82 0.24
C ASP A 58 1.66 0.40 1.08
N GLY A 59 2.25 1.56 0.81
CA GLY A 59 2.01 2.78 1.57
C GLY A 59 2.51 2.74 3.02
N GLY A 60 3.48 1.87 3.33
CA GLY A 60 4.12 1.77 4.64
C GLY A 60 3.51 0.73 5.58
N THR A 61 2.55 -0.08 5.10
CA THR A 61 1.76 -1.00 5.93
C THR A 61 2.63 -2.02 6.67
N VAL A 62 3.59 -2.65 5.97
CA VAL A 62 4.53 -3.62 6.57
C VAL A 62 5.44 -2.93 7.58
N ALA A 63 5.96 -1.75 7.24
CA ALA A 63 6.89 -1.02 8.11
C ALA A 63 6.23 -0.53 9.41
N ALA A 64 4.93 -0.18 9.36
CA ALA A 64 4.21 0.36 10.50
C ALA A 64 3.72 -0.71 11.50
N GLY A 65 3.82 -2.01 11.18
CA GLY A 65 3.45 -3.08 12.13
C GLY A 65 2.01 -2.96 12.64
N SER A 66 1.06 -2.72 11.72
CA SER A 66 -0.37 -2.50 12.00
C SER A 66 -0.76 -1.12 12.55
N TRP A 67 0.18 -0.24 12.86
CA TRP A 67 -0.15 1.16 13.18
C TRP A 67 -0.59 1.91 11.92
N LYS A 68 -1.70 2.65 12.03
CA LYS A 68 -2.23 3.50 10.96
C LYS A 68 -2.62 4.87 11.48
N VAL A 69 -2.84 5.78 10.54
CA VAL A 69 -3.37 7.11 10.82
C VAL A 69 -4.89 6.98 11.01
N ARG A 70 -5.42 7.58 12.07
CA ARG A 70 -6.85 7.76 12.30
C ARG A 70 -7.36 8.98 11.54
N ASP A 71 -8.68 9.07 11.38
CA ASP A 71 -9.31 10.22 10.70
C ASP A 71 -9.04 11.57 11.40
N ASP A 72 -8.77 11.55 12.70
CA ASP A 72 -8.37 12.73 13.50
C ASP A 72 -6.87 13.07 13.40
N GLY A 73 -6.11 12.33 12.58
CA GLY A 73 -4.67 12.49 12.39
C GLY A 73 -3.81 11.86 13.49
N SER A 74 -4.41 11.26 14.52
CA SER A 74 -3.67 10.50 15.53
C SER A 74 -3.22 9.14 14.99
N TRP A 75 -2.28 8.49 15.67
CA TRP A 75 -1.77 7.17 15.30
C TRP A 75 -2.34 6.07 16.20
N GLY A 76 -2.64 4.91 15.63
CA GLY A 76 -2.77 3.68 16.42
C GLY A 76 -3.19 2.46 15.64
N MET A 77 -3.41 1.39 16.40
CA MET A 77 -3.87 0.08 15.93
C MET A 77 -5.39 0.02 15.87
#